data_AF-A0A847PPL0-F1
#
_entry.id   AF-A0A847PPL0-F1
#
_cell.length_a   1.000
_cell.length_b   1.000
_cell.length_c   1.000
_cell.angle_alpha   90.00
_cell.angle_beta   90.00
_cell.angle_gamma   90.00
#
_symmetry.space_group_name_H-M   'P 1'
#
loop_
_entity.id
_entity.type
_entity.pdbx_description
1 polymer ?
#
loop_
_entity_poly.entity_id
_entity_poly.type
_entity_poly.pdbx_seq_one_letter_code
_entity_poly.pdbx_strand_id
1 'polypeptide(L)' 'MFLHDYRTLGELRRGLKEFIDFFNGKRLHQGLVYQTPDAVYYGAFPIKEMEQRVA' A
#
# COMPACT_ATOMS: atom_id res chain seq x y z
N MET A 1 -11.66 7.49 16.80
CA MET A 1 -11.05 6.31 17.45
C MET A 1 -9.65 6.16 16.88
N PHE A 2 -8.61 6.31 17.70
CA PHE A 2 -7.25 5.99 17.28
C PHE A 2 -7.02 4.51 17.56
N LEU A 3 -6.77 3.71 16.51
CA LEU A 3 -6.67 2.24 16.64
C LEU A 3 -5.40 1.81 17.40
N HIS A 4 -4.38 2.67 17.42
CA HIS A 4 -3.08 2.40 18.02
C HIS A 4 -2.58 3.63 18.78
N ASP A 5 -2.04 3.39 19.98
CA ASP A 5 -1.36 4.39 20.79
C ASP A 5 0.14 4.31 20.55
N TYR A 6 0.61 4.96 19.49
CA TYR A 6 2.04 5.00 19.15
C TYR A 6 2.77 5.95 20.10
N ARG A 7 3.66 5.41 20.94
CA ARG A 7 4.38 6.15 21.98
C ARG A 7 5.73 6.68 21.48
N THR A 8 6.21 6.18 20.35
CA THR A 8 7.48 6.60 19.74
C THR A 8 7.36 6.75 18.23
N LEU A 9 8.26 7.54 17.64
CA LEU A 9 8.37 7.66 16.18
C LEU A 9 8.69 6.31 15.51
N GLY A 10 9.45 5.45 16.20
CA GLY A 10 9.76 4.10 15.70
C GLY A 10 8.52 3.20 15.61
N GLU A 11 7.67 3.22 16.64
CA GLU A 11 6.38 2.51 16.63
C GLU A 11 5.47 3.05 15.52
N LEU A 12 5.36 4.38 15.38
CA LEU A 12 4.57 5.02 14.32
C LEU A 12 5.03 4.59 12.93
N ARG A 13 6.34 4.63 12.66
CA ARG A 13 6.90 4.24 11.36
C ARG A 13 6.61 2.77 11.02
N ARG A 14 6.75 1.87 11.99
CA ARG A 14 6.44 0.44 11.79
C ARG A 14 4.95 0.22 11.53
N GLY A 15 4.08 0.79 12.37
CA GLY A 15 2.63 0.64 12.20
C GLY A 15 2.14 1.23 10.88
N LEU A 16 2.70 2.38 10.46
CA LEU A 16 2.38 2.96 9.16
C LEU A 16 2.82 2.06 8.00
N LYS A 17 4.02 1.49 8.08
CA LYS A 17 4.50 0.54 7.07
C LYS A 17 3.58 -0.67 6.98
N GLU A 18 3.24 -1.28 8.10
CA GLU A 18 2.34 -2.43 8.17
C GLU A 18 0.97 -2.12 7.59
N PHE A 19 0.42 -0.94 7.90
CA PHE A 19 -0.85 -0.48 7.35
C PHE A 19 -0.79 -0.29 5.83
N ILE A 20 0.26 0.35 5.31
CA ILE A 20 0.43 0.58 3.87
C ILE A 20 0.58 -0.75 3.13
N ASP A 21 1.42 -1.65 3.63
CA ASP A 21 1.61 -2.99 3.04
C ASP A 21 0.28 -3.78 3.02
N PHE A 22 -0.52 -3.69 4.08
CA PHE A 22 -1.85 -4.30 4.11
C PHE A 22 -2.83 -3.63 3.14
N PHE A 23 -2.90 -2.30 3.13
CA PHE A 23 -3.83 -1.56 2.28
C PHE A 23 -3.55 -1.80 0.80
N ASN A 24 -2.28 -1.71 0.40
CA ASN A 24 -1.89 -1.85 -1.00
C ASN A 24 -1.90 -3.30 -1.49
N GLY A 25 -1.48 -4.25 -0.65
CA GLY A 25 -1.21 -5.63 -1.08
C GLY A 25 -2.27 -6.66 -0.69
N LYS A 26 -3.11 -6.39 0.33
CA LYS A 26 -4.00 -7.42 0.91
C LYS A 26 -5.47 -7.03 0.97
N ARG A 27 -5.76 -5.75 1.23
CA ARG A 27 -7.14 -5.28 1.37
C ARG A 27 -7.81 -5.21 -0.01
N LEU A 28 -8.93 -5.92 -0.16
CA LEU A 28 -9.77 -5.80 -1.34
C LEU A 28 -10.57 -4.50 -1.29
N HIS A 29 -10.63 -3.81 -2.43
CA HIS A 29 -11.33 -2.53 -2.53
C HIS A 29 -12.52 -2.68 -3.49
N GLN A 30 -13.73 -2.48 -2.98
CA GLN A 30 -14.96 -2.59 -3.79
C GLN A 30 -14.92 -1.64 -5.01
N GLY A 31 -14.40 -0.43 -4.85
CA GLY A 31 -14.20 0.53 -5.95
C GLY A 31 -13.17 0.09 -7.00
N LEU A 32 -12.35 -0.92 -6.70
CA LEU A 32 -11.41 -1.56 -7.62
C LEU A 32 -11.91 -2.95 -8.07
N VAL A 33 -13.22 -3.19 -8.05
CA VAL A 33 -13.81 -4.49 -8.39
C VAL A 33 -13.21 -5.61 -7.53
N TYR A 34 -13.04 -5.34 -6.24
CA TYR A 34 -12.41 -6.23 -5.26
C TYR A 34 -10.95 -6.62 -5.58
N GLN A 35 -10.24 -5.81 -6.35
CA GLN A 35 -8.78 -5.93 -6.49
C GLN A 35 -8.06 -5.14 -5.39
N THR A 36 -6.76 -5.41 -5.25
CA THR A 36 -5.86 -4.62 -4.42
C THR A 36 -5.26 -3.46 -5.23
N PRO A 37 -4.89 -2.35 -4.57
CA PRO A 37 -4.21 -1.23 -5.25
C PRO A 37 -2.95 -1.68 -6.00
N ASP A 38 -2.15 -2.59 -5.43
CA ASP A 38 -0.99 -3.16 -6.11
C ASP A 38 -1.39 -3.91 -7.39
N ALA A 39 -2.40 -4.78 -7.33
CA ALA A 39 -2.85 -5.54 -8.50
C ALA A 39 -3.27 -4.61 -9.65
N VAL A 40 -3.97 -3.51 -9.34
CA VAL A 40 -4.36 -2.50 -10.33
C VAL A 40 -3.15 -1.75 -10.87
N TYR A 41 -2.26 -1.26 -10.00
CA TYR A 41 -1.11 -0.47 -10.41
C TYR A 41 -0.13 -1.28 -11.28
N TYR A 42 0.29 -2.45 -10.81
CA TYR A 42 1.22 -3.32 -11.54
C TYR A 42 0.58 -3.99 -12.76
N GLY A 43 -0.75 -4.09 -12.81
CA GLY A 43 -1.48 -4.57 -13.99
C GLY A 43 -1.72 -3.49 -15.05
N ALA A 44 -1.76 -2.21 -14.66
CA ALA A 44 -2.05 -1.09 -15.56
C ALA A 44 -0.81 -0.55 -16.30
N PHE A 45 0.40 -0.75 -15.76
CA PHE A 45 1.64 -0.24 -16.36
C PHE A 45 2.58 -1.38 -16.74
N PRO A 46 3.06 -1.46 -18.00
CA PRO A 46 4.06 -2.44 -18.38
C PRO A 46 5.38 -2.22 -17.61
N ILE A 47 6.05 -3.32 -17.24
CA ILE A 47 7.24 -3.33 -16.36
C ILE A 47 8.31 -2.32 -16.81
N LYS A 48 8.49 -2.15 -18.12
CA LYS A 48 9.46 -1.22 -18.71
C LYS A 48 9.19 0.27 -18.38
N GLU A 49 7.92 0.65 -18.24
CA GLU A 49 7.52 2.03 -17.87
C GLU A 49 7.68 2.28 -16.36
N MET A 50 7.64 1.23 -15.55
CA MET A 50 7.81 1.34 -14.10
C MET A 50 9.26 1.57 -13.70
N GLU A 51 10.21 0.88 -14.34
CA GLU A 51 11.65 1.05 -14.12
C GLU A 51 12.12 2.47 -14.44
N GLN A 52 11.54 3.09 -15.47
CA GLN A 52 11.87 4.46 -15.88
C GLN A 52 11.33 5.55 -14.95
N ARG A 53 10.35 5.25 -14.09
CA ARG A 53 9.77 6.21 -13.14
C ARG A 53 10.47 6.25 -11.78
N VAL A 54 11.29 5.23 -11.49
CA VAL A 54 12.01 5.10 -10.21
C VAL A 54 13.47 5.58 -10.32
N ALA A 55 13.98 5.73 -11.55
CA ALA A 55 15.29 6.32 -11.88
C ALA A 55 15.23 7.85 -11.96
#